data_AF-A0A0G9HG47-F1
#
_entry.id   AF-A0A0G9HG47-F1
#
_cell.length_a   1.000
_cell.length_b   1.000
_cell.length_c   1.000
_cell.angle_alpha   90.00
_cell.angle_beta   90.00
_cell.angle_gamma   90.00
#
_symmetry.space_group_name_H-M   'P 1'
#
loop_
_entity.id
_entity.type
_entity.pdbx_description
1 polymer ?
#
loop_
_entity_poly.entity_id
_entity_poly.type
_entity_poly.pdbx_seq_one_letter_code
_entity_poly.pdbx_strand_id
1 'polypeptide(L)' 'MSKTPSRIYIVTRKDATNPRLVRATSQPQALRHVALDEYNVDIPTQDELISATTSGVTVEIATTPDV' A
#
# COMPACT_ATOMS: atom_id res chain seq x y z
N MET A 1 -6.77 -27.41 -15.24
CA MET A 1 -6.19 -26.13 -14.81
C MET A 1 -5.88 -26.21 -13.33
N SER A 2 -4.60 -26.18 -12.93
CA SER A 2 -4.24 -26.14 -11.50
C SER A 2 -4.58 -24.76 -10.94
N LYS A 3 -5.42 -24.69 -9.92
CA LYS A 3 -5.77 -23.45 -9.24
C LYS A 3 -4.56 -23.04 -8.40
N THR A 4 -3.95 -21.89 -8.66
CA THR A 4 -2.86 -21.37 -7.82
C THR A 4 -3.31 -21.36 -6.37
N PRO A 5 -2.55 -21.98 -5.44
CA PRO A 5 -2.97 -22.05 -4.05
C PRO A 5 -3.12 -20.64 -3.48
N SER A 6 -4.26 -20.37 -2.85
CA SER A 6 -4.55 -19.09 -2.19
C SER A 6 -4.87 -19.32 -0.73
N ARG A 7 -4.46 -18.37 0.13
CA ARG A 7 -4.69 -18.35 1.57
C ARG A 7 -5.59 -17.16 1.91
N ILE A 8 -6.25 -17.23 3.06
CA ILE A 8 -6.95 -16.07 3.63
C ILE A 8 -5.95 -15.35 4.54
N TYR A 9 -5.72 -14.07 4.27
CA TYR A 9 -4.92 -13.17 5.08
C TYR A 9 -5.84 -12.26 5.86
N ILE A 10 -5.51 -11.99 7.11
CA ILE A 10 -6.08 -10.89 7.88
C ILE A 10 -5.18 -9.66 7.70
N VAL A 11 -5.75 -8.57 7.23
CA VAL A 11 -5.05 -7.29 7.07
C VAL A 11 -5.67 -6.33 8.06
N THR A 12 -4.83 -5.83 8.96
CA THR A 12 -5.23 -4.88 10.02
C THR A 12 -4.39 -3.64 9.87
N ARG A 13 -5.02 -2.47 9.68
CA ARG A 13 -4.33 -1.20 9.81
C ARG A 13 -4.05 -0.97 11.29
N LYS A 14 -2.81 -0.61 11.64
CA LYS A 14 -2.32 -0.53 13.03
C LYS A 14 -3.21 0.34 13.94
N ASP A 15 -3.84 1.36 13.35
CA ASP A 15 -4.68 2.32 14.07
C ASP A 15 -6.18 2.13 13.81
N ALA A 16 -6.58 1.10 13.05
CA ALA A 16 -8.00 0.85 12.73
C ALA A 16 -8.52 -0.39 13.46
N THR A 17 -9.77 -0.32 13.89
CA THR A 17 -10.41 -1.38 14.68
C THR A 17 -11.00 -2.50 13.82
N ASN A 18 -11.10 -2.32 12.50
CA ASN A 18 -11.81 -3.23 11.61
C ASN A 18 -10.84 -4.04 10.72
N PRO A 19 -10.54 -5.30 11.07
CA PRO A 19 -9.72 -6.16 10.22
C PRO A 19 -10.44 -6.54 8.92
N ARG A 20 -9.69 -6.68 7.83
CA ARG A 20 -10.19 -7.17 6.54
C ARG A 20 -9.64 -8.57 6.24
N LEU A 21 -10.52 -9.46 5.79
CA LEU A 21 -10.14 -10.80 5.34
C LEU A 21 -10.00 -10.81 3.82
N VAL A 22 -8.80 -11.11 3.33
CA VAL A 22 -8.46 -11.08 1.90
C VAL A 22 -7.93 -12.43 1.45
N ARG A 23 -8.55 -13.00 0.41
CA ARG A 23 -8.00 -14.19 -0.26
C ARG A 23 -6.95 -13.77 -1.28
N ALA A 24 -5.72 -14.24 -1.11
CA ALA A 24 -4.59 -13.90 -1.99
C ALA A 24 -3.60 -15.06 -2.09
N THR A 25 -2.65 -14.97 -3.01
CA THR A 25 -1.55 -15.94 -3.17
C THR A 25 -0.36 -15.61 -2.26
N SER A 26 -0.20 -14.34 -1.86
CA SER A 26 0.90 -13.84 -1.00
C SER A 26 0.44 -12.70 -0.07
N GLN A 27 1.22 -12.44 0.99
CA GLN A 27 0.96 -11.30 1.91
C GLN A 27 1.02 -9.93 1.20
N PRO A 28 2.01 -9.63 0.32
CA PRO A 28 2.05 -8.35 -0.38
C PRO A 28 0.83 -8.12 -1.27
N GLN A 29 0.31 -9.18 -1.91
CA GLN A 29 -0.91 -9.07 -2.71
C GLN A 29 -2.12 -8.74 -1.84
N ALA A 30 -2.26 -9.38 -0.68
CA ALA A 30 -3.34 -9.08 0.27
C ALA A 30 -3.26 -7.63 0.77
N LEU A 31 -2.07 -7.17 1.15
CA LEU A 31 -1.85 -5.79 1.59
C LEU A 31 -2.19 -4.79 0.47
N ARG A 32 -1.68 -5.01 -0.74
CA ARG A 32 -1.95 -4.14 -1.89
C ARG A 32 -3.44 -4.04 -2.19
N HIS A 33 -4.17 -5.15 -2.09
CA HIS A 33 -5.62 -5.15 -2.31
C HIS A 33 -6.36 -4.22 -1.35
N VAL A 34 -5.97 -4.20 -0.08
CA VAL A 34 -6.54 -3.27 0.92
C VAL A 34 -6.05 -1.85 0.69
N ALA A 35 -4.75 -1.68 0.43
CA ALA A 35 -4.16 -0.35 0.24
C ALA A 35 -4.76 0.41 -0.95
N LEU A 36 -5.14 -0.29 -2.03
CA LEU A 36 -5.79 0.34 -3.20
C LEU A 36 -7.17 0.95 -2.89
N ASP A 37 -7.82 0.51 -1.82
CA ASP A 37 -9.12 1.05 -1.37
C ASP A 37 -8.94 2.25 -0.42
N GLU A 38 -7.79 2.34 0.24
CA GLU A 38 -7.51 3.37 1.24
C GLU A 38 -6.60 4.51 0.74
N TYR A 39 -5.79 4.25 -0.28
CA TYR A 39 -4.77 5.18 -0.77
C TYR A 39 -4.89 5.36 -2.28
N ASN A 40 -4.72 6.61 -2.71
CA ASN A 40 -4.42 6.94 -4.09
C ASN A 40 -2.91 7.14 -4.24
N VAL A 41 -2.31 6.55 -5.28
CA VAL A 41 -0.86 6.61 -5.52
C VAL A 41 -0.63 7.04 -6.95
N ASP A 42 -0.21 8.29 -7.12
CA ASP A 42 0.07 8.91 -8.42
C ASP A 42 1.47 9.50 -8.46
N ILE A 43 1.97 9.70 -9.69
CA ILE A 43 3.19 10.46 -9.93
C ILE A 43 2.77 11.94 -10.03
N PRO A 44 3.26 12.82 -9.13
CA PRO A 44 2.92 14.23 -9.20
C PRO A 44 3.51 14.88 -10.45
N THR A 45 2.83 15.89 -10.99
CA THR A 45 3.42 16.83 -11.95
C THR A 45 4.49 17.69 -11.28
N GLN A 46 5.29 18.39 -12.08
CA GLN A 46 6.34 19.28 -11.56
C GLN A 46 5.76 20.40 -10.67
N ASP A 47 4.65 21.00 -11.08
CA ASP A 47 4.01 22.09 -10.33
C ASP A 47 3.44 21.60 -9.00
N GLU A 48 2.83 20.41 -8.97
CA GLU A 48 2.35 19.78 -7.74
C GLU A 48 3.50 19.44 -6.79
N LEU A 49 4.62 18.93 -7.31
CA LEU A 49 5.82 18.64 -6.51
C LEU A 49 6.39 19.93 -5.89
N ILE A 50 6.52 20.99 -6.67
CA ILE A 50 7.04 22.29 -6.19
C ILE A 50 6.09 22.88 -5.13
N SER A 51 4.78 22.81 -5.36
CA SER A 51 3.77 23.30 -4.42
C SER A 51 3.82 22.54 -3.09
N ALA A 52 3.87 21.20 -3.13
CA ALA A 52 3.95 20.35 -1.95
C ALA A 52 5.22 20.60 -1.13
N THR A 53 6.38 20.68 -1.80
CA THR A 53 7.67 20.92 -1.13
C THR A 53 7.75 22.32 -0.51
N THR A 54 7.23 23.35 -1.20
CA THR A 54 7.14 24.71 -0.65
C THR A 54 6.20 24.78 0.57
N SER A 55 5.18 23.92 0.61
CA SER A 55 4.26 23.78 1.74
C SER A 55 4.83 22.95 2.90
N GLY A 56 6.10 22.52 2.81
CA GLY A 56 6.80 21.78 3.87
C GLY A 56 6.70 20.27 3.79
N VAL A 57 6.09 19.70 2.73
CA VAL A 57 6.08 18.24 2.52
C VAL A 57 7.47 17.79 2.06
N THR A 58 8.05 16.81 2.76
CA THR A 58 9.38 16.28 2.44
C THR A 58 9.30 14.99 1.66
N VAL A 59 10.17 14.81 0.67
CA VAL A 59 10.28 13.55 -0.10
C VAL A 59 10.95 12.48 0.77
N GLU A 60 10.31 11.33 0.88
CA GLU A 60 10.82 10.18 1.61
C GLU A 60 11.42 9.14 0.65
N ILE A 61 12.47 8.43 1.10
CA ILE A 61 13.05 7.29 0.37
C ILE A 61 12.46 6.02 0.93
N ALA A 62 11.78 5.25 0.09
CA ALA A 62 11.37 3.89 0.44
C ALA A 62 12.63 3.03 0.58
N THR A 63 13.07 2.77 1.81
CA THR A 63 14.13 1.77 2.05
C THR A 63 13.54 0.39 1.85
N THR A 64 14.12 -0.39 0.94
CA THR A 64 13.91 -1.84 0.96
C THR A 64 14.48 -2.35 2.29
N PRO A 65 13.74 -3.12 3.11
CA PRO A 65 14.37 -3.82 4.21
C PRO A 65 15.42 -4.75 3.60
N ASP A 66 16.69 -4.61 4.03
CA ASP A 66 17.75 -5.54 3.65
C ASP A 66 17.26 -6.96 4.01
N VAL A 67 17.16 -7.81 2.98
CA VAL A 67 16.76 -9.22 3.09
C VAL A 67 17.96 -10.08 3.43
#